data_AF-A8HX36-F1
#
_entry.id   AF-A8HX36-F1
#
_cell.length_a   1.000
_cell.length_b   1.000
_cell.length_c   1.000
_cell.angle_alpha   90.00
_cell.angle_beta   90.00
_cell.angle_gamma   90.00
#
_symmetry.space_group_name_H-M   'P 1'
#
loop_
_entity.id
_entity.type
_entity.pdbx_description
1 polymer ?
#
loop_
_entity_poly.entity_id
_entity_poly.type
_entity_poly.pdbx_seq_one_letter_code
_entity_poly.pdbx_strand_id
1 'polypeptide(L)'
;MGGEEDALPQRLNSRQRRREQQHQVQQGTEAASGIEDGAAQAPSASGRQGREEHGAGLGEGRSKAAPAGTPRRPESRSASRDTKSDPGLGKDSGVSGVCVEVGAVTTLEPLPEYRSAAVGDYKFEYLDHTADVQLHAWGSDLGEAFEQCGLAMFNYMSPLEHVRLRETRAYRAEGHDLPSLLFAFLDELLFEFNTELFLAGRVRITKFDREAFVIEAEGHGERFDRSLHEVGTEIKAITYSAMSISEQEGDAEVFVIVDI
;
A
#
# COMPACT_ATOMS: atom_id res chain seq x y z
N MET A 1 -26.39 58.65 20.00
CA MET A 1 -27.35 57.61 19.56
C MET A 1 -27.12 57.46 18.06
N GLY A 2 -26.28 56.60 17.52
CA GLY A 2 -25.87 55.26 17.94
C GLY A 2 -26.50 54.26 16.97
N GLY A 3 -25.71 53.69 16.05
CA GLY A 3 -26.10 52.57 15.18
C GLY A 3 -25.64 52.67 13.72
N GLU A 4 -24.35 52.45 13.46
CA GLU A 4 -23.84 52.01 12.15
C GLU A 4 -24.23 50.54 11.95
N GLU A 5 -25.02 50.24 10.92
CA GLU A 5 -25.28 48.88 10.45
C GLU A 5 -24.11 48.41 9.60
N ASP A 6 -23.20 47.65 10.22
CA ASP A 6 -22.10 46.96 9.57
C ASP A 6 -22.64 45.68 8.89
N ALA A 7 -22.58 45.64 7.56
CA ALA A 7 -23.07 44.55 6.74
C ALA A 7 -22.11 43.34 6.78
N LEU A 8 -22.56 42.23 7.39
CA LEU A 8 -21.90 40.93 7.33
C LEU A 8 -21.85 40.39 5.87
N PRO A 9 -20.72 39.85 5.39
CA PRO A 9 -20.65 39.26 4.06
C PRO A 9 -21.38 37.90 4.02
N GLN A 10 -22.25 37.74 3.02
CA GLN A 10 -22.97 36.49 2.77
C GLN A 10 -22.00 35.36 2.40
N ARG A 11 -22.17 34.20 3.04
CA ARG A 11 -21.39 32.99 2.79
C ARG A 11 -21.59 32.53 1.33
N LEU A 12 -20.54 32.62 0.52
CA LEU A 12 -20.53 32.12 -0.85
C LEU A 12 -20.67 30.59 -0.90
N ASN A 13 -21.56 30.10 -1.77
CA ASN A 13 -21.81 28.68 -2.01
C ASN A 13 -20.59 28.00 -2.66
N SER A 14 -20.39 26.71 -2.36
CA SER A 14 -19.25 25.87 -2.77
C SER A 14 -18.94 25.88 -4.28
N ARG A 15 -19.94 26.14 -5.13
CA ARG A 15 -19.76 26.28 -6.59
C ARG A 15 -19.02 27.56 -7.01
N GLN A 16 -19.13 28.65 -6.25
CA GLN A 16 -18.39 29.89 -6.54
C GLN A 16 -16.92 29.79 -6.14
N ARG A 17 -16.61 29.10 -5.02
CA ARG A 17 -15.21 28.83 -4.60
C ARG A 17 -14.44 28.03 -5.65
N ARG A 18 -15.08 27.04 -6.29
CA ARG A 18 -14.46 26.26 -7.37
C ARG A 18 -14.15 27.10 -8.62
N ARG A 19 -14.95 28.13 -8.93
CA ARG A 19 -14.67 29.03 -10.08
C ARG A 19 -13.54 30.02 -9.79
N GLU A 20 -13.45 30.54 -8.56
CA GLU A 20 -12.36 31.44 -8.17
C GLU A 20 -11.01 30.71 -8.11
N GLN A 21 -11.01 29.47 -7.62
CA GLN A 21 -9.80 28.64 -7.53
C GLN A 21 -9.29 28.21 -8.92
N GLN A 22 -10.19 27.94 -9.88
CA GLN A 22 -9.78 27.66 -11.26
C GLN A 22 -9.21 28.90 -11.98
N HIS A 23 -9.73 30.10 -11.70
CA HIS A 23 -9.21 31.31 -12.35
C HIS A 23 -7.83 31.73 -11.82
N GLN A 24 -7.52 31.44 -10.56
CA GLN A 24 -6.22 31.75 -9.95
C GLN A 24 -5.10 30.82 -10.45
N VAL A 25 -5.41 29.56 -10.77
CA VAL A 25 -4.45 28.61 -11.38
C VAL A 25 -4.10 29.03 -12.82
N GLN A 26 -5.06 29.60 -13.56
CA GLN A 26 -4.82 30.06 -14.94
C GLN A 26 -3.90 31.30 -15.00
N GLN A 27 -3.90 32.16 -13.97
CA GLN A 27 -3.05 33.36 -13.94
C GLN A 27 -1.63 33.09 -13.42
N GLY A 28 -1.40 31.97 -12.73
CA GLY A 28 -0.07 31.57 -12.25
C GLY A 28 0.81 30.89 -13.32
N THR A 29 0.22 30.44 -14.43
CA THR A 29 0.93 29.67 -15.47
C THR A 29 1.54 30.52 -16.58
N GLU A 30 1.21 31.81 -16.68
CA GLU A 30 1.81 32.73 -17.67
C GLU A 30 3.09 33.45 -17.18
N ALA A 31 3.49 33.27 -15.91
CA ALA A 31 4.64 33.96 -15.33
C ALA A 31 5.98 33.17 -15.37
N ALA A 32 5.99 31.94 -15.89
CA ALA A 32 7.14 31.03 -15.79
C ALA A 32 7.73 30.58 -17.14
N SER A 33 7.51 31.32 -18.23
CA SER A 33 8.17 31.10 -19.52
C SER A 33 8.96 32.34 -19.94
N GLY A 34 10.18 32.46 -19.42
CA GLY A 34 11.11 33.48 -19.88
C GLY A 34 12.38 33.47 -19.05
N ILE A 35 13.38 32.70 -19.48
CA ILE A 35 14.83 32.98 -19.45
C ILE A 35 15.49 31.86 -20.28
N GLU A 36 15.95 32.22 -21.47
CA GLU A 36 16.86 31.43 -22.32
C GLU A 36 18.30 31.97 -22.20
N ASP A 37 19.23 31.04 -22.46
CA ASP A 37 20.61 31.19 -22.94
C ASP A 37 21.78 31.58 -22.01
N GLY A 38 22.75 30.64 -21.94
CA GLY A 38 24.07 30.85 -21.37
C GLY A 38 25.00 29.63 -21.51
N ALA A 39 25.38 29.29 -22.74
CA ALA A 39 26.36 28.23 -23.04
C ALA A 39 27.77 28.58 -22.52
N ALA A 40 28.40 27.67 -21.76
CA ALA A 40 29.78 27.79 -21.29
C ALA A 40 30.66 26.66 -21.84
N GLN A 41 31.77 27.06 -22.45
CA GLN A 41 32.81 26.24 -23.10
C GLN A 41 33.72 25.53 -22.09
N ALA A 42 34.13 24.30 -22.44
CA ALA A 42 35.17 23.54 -21.73
C ALA A 42 36.55 23.79 -22.35
N PRO A 43 37.64 23.87 -21.56
CA PRO A 43 38.99 23.84 -22.09
C PRO A 43 39.61 22.43 -22.02
N SER A 44 40.28 22.09 -23.12
CA SER A 44 41.18 20.96 -23.31
C SER A 44 42.43 21.01 -22.41
N ALA A 45 42.87 19.87 -21.89
CA ALA A 45 44.25 19.67 -21.44
C ALA A 45 44.75 18.25 -21.74
N SER A 46 45.94 18.20 -22.31
CA SER A 46 46.74 17.05 -22.74
C SER A 46 47.59 16.49 -21.58
N GLY A 47 47.97 15.20 -21.65
CA GLY A 47 48.88 14.62 -20.64
C GLY A 47 49.29 13.15 -20.84
N ARG A 48 50.24 12.92 -21.75
CA ARG A 48 51.31 11.89 -21.81
C ARG A 48 51.23 10.56 -21.02
N GLN A 49 51.37 9.47 -21.81
CA GLN A 49 52.39 8.39 -21.78
C GLN A 49 52.85 7.76 -20.44
N GLY A 50 52.77 6.42 -20.39
CA GLY A 50 53.77 5.62 -19.67
C GLY A 50 53.45 4.13 -19.44
N ARG A 51 54.20 3.28 -20.16
CA ARG A 51 54.68 1.91 -19.84
C ARG A 51 53.79 0.68 -20.03
N GLU A 52 54.14 -0.04 -21.09
CA GLU A 52 54.16 -1.51 -21.20
C GLU A 52 55.10 -2.14 -20.16
N GLU A 53 54.76 -3.33 -19.65
CA GLU A 53 55.72 -4.44 -19.44
C GLU A 53 55.02 -5.81 -19.55
N HIS A 54 55.84 -6.79 -19.94
CA HIS A 54 55.56 -8.13 -20.46
C HIS A 54 55.16 -9.19 -19.41
N GLY A 55 54.46 -10.25 -19.88
CA GLY A 55 55.08 -11.59 -19.84
C GLY A 55 54.37 -12.75 -19.12
N ALA A 56 53.79 -13.62 -19.95
CA ALA A 56 53.86 -15.10 -19.92
C ALA A 56 53.09 -15.94 -18.86
N GLY A 57 52.45 -17.02 -19.35
CA GLY A 57 52.48 -18.33 -18.69
C GLY A 57 51.19 -19.15 -18.56
N LEU A 58 50.81 -19.85 -19.65
CA LEU A 58 50.29 -21.23 -19.76
C LEU A 58 49.57 -21.93 -18.58
N GLY A 59 48.43 -22.58 -18.86
CA GLY A 59 47.93 -23.70 -18.05
C GLY A 59 46.53 -24.21 -18.44
N GLU A 60 46.49 -25.37 -19.10
CA GLU A 60 45.31 -26.12 -19.58
C GLU A 60 44.34 -26.60 -18.47
N GLY A 61 43.06 -26.82 -18.81
CA GLY A 61 42.13 -27.42 -17.83
C GLY A 61 40.69 -27.73 -18.26
N ARG A 62 40.48 -28.34 -19.43
CA ARG A 62 39.35 -29.23 -19.83
C ARG A 62 37.94 -28.97 -19.26
N SER A 63 37.07 -28.44 -20.12
CA SER A 63 35.63 -28.68 -20.13
C SER A 63 35.27 -30.15 -20.39
N LYS A 64 34.30 -30.68 -19.64
CA LYS A 64 33.44 -31.78 -20.10
C LYS A 64 31.98 -31.39 -19.87
N ALA A 65 31.29 -31.15 -20.99
CA ALA A 65 29.84 -31.11 -21.10
C ALA A 65 29.29 -32.53 -21.26
N ALA A 66 28.07 -32.76 -20.75
CA ALA A 66 27.16 -33.84 -21.14
C ALA A 66 25.73 -33.48 -20.66
N PRO A 67 24.66 -34.00 -21.31
CA PRO A 67 23.68 -33.12 -21.95
C PRO A 67 22.26 -33.11 -21.35
N ALA A 68 21.49 -32.18 -21.89
CA ALA A 68 20.05 -31.98 -21.74
C ALA A 68 19.19 -33.24 -21.94
N GLY A 69 18.21 -33.42 -21.05
CA GLY A 69 17.09 -34.34 -21.17
C GLY A 69 15.77 -33.57 -21.04
N THR A 70 14.90 -33.74 -22.03
CA THR A 70 13.60 -33.11 -22.27
C THR A 70 12.58 -33.39 -21.16
N PRO A 71 11.73 -32.43 -20.73
CA PRO A 71 10.60 -32.77 -19.86
C PRO A 71 9.42 -33.30 -20.69
N ARG A 72 9.04 -34.56 -20.45
CA ARG A 72 7.78 -35.13 -20.93
C ARG A 72 6.67 -34.88 -19.90
N ARG A 73 5.66 -34.15 -20.37
CA ARG A 73 4.32 -33.96 -19.79
C ARG A 73 3.61 -35.31 -19.59
N PRO A 74 2.90 -35.55 -18.47
CA PRO A 74 1.82 -36.51 -18.45
C PRO A 74 0.46 -35.80 -18.53
N GLU A 75 -0.36 -36.36 -19.40
CA GLU A 75 -1.71 -35.93 -19.73
C GLU A 75 -2.73 -36.28 -18.65
N SER A 76 -3.79 -35.48 -18.65
CA SER A 76 -5.09 -35.67 -18.02
C SER A 76 -5.64 -37.10 -18.18
N ARG A 77 -6.17 -37.66 -17.09
CA ARG A 77 -7.17 -38.72 -17.14
C ARG A 77 -8.38 -38.35 -16.30
N SER A 78 -9.47 -38.10 -17.01
CA SER A 78 -10.84 -38.14 -16.55
C SER A 78 -11.23 -39.56 -16.14
N ALA A 79 -11.96 -39.68 -15.04
CA ALA A 79 -12.72 -40.87 -14.70
C ALA A 79 -14.05 -40.45 -14.07
N SER A 80 -15.08 -40.44 -14.92
CA SER A 80 -16.48 -40.46 -14.54
C SER A 80 -16.85 -41.85 -14.03
N ARG A 81 -17.60 -41.92 -12.91
CA ARG A 81 -18.51 -43.04 -12.63
C ARG A 81 -19.73 -42.54 -11.86
N ASP A 82 -20.86 -42.60 -12.55
CA ASP A 82 -22.21 -42.65 -12.03
C ASP A 82 -22.44 -43.92 -11.20
N THR A 83 -23.17 -43.80 -10.10
CA THR A 83 -24.14 -44.82 -9.64
C THR A 83 -25.28 -44.16 -8.88
N LYS A 84 -26.49 -44.64 -9.14
CA LYS A 84 -27.82 -44.10 -8.81
C LYS A 84 -28.51 -44.96 -7.74
N SER A 85 -29.47 -44.38 -7.00
CA SER A 85 -30.62 -44.98 -6.24
C SER A 85 -30.28 -45.85 -4.99
N ASP A 86 -30.99 -45.84 -3.86
CA ASP A 86 -32.32 -45.32 -3.42
C ASP A 86 -32.41 -45.31 -1.85
N PRO A 87 -33.52 -44.85 -1.20
CA PRO A 87 -33.59 -44.39 0.20
C PRO A 87 -34.07 -45.43 1.23
N GLY A 88 -33.89 -45.11 2.53
CA GLY A 88 -34.45 -45.87 3.66
C GLY A 88 -34.52 -45.06 4.95
N LEU A 89 -35.66 -45.16 5.63
CA LEU A 89 -36.21 -44.33 6.70
C LEU A 89 -35.93 -44.90 8.12
N GLY A 90 -35.83 -44.04 9.14
CA GLY A 90 -36.00 -44.36 10.59
C GLY A 90 -35.06 -43.55 11.51
N LYS A 91 -35.52 -42.56 12.31
CA LYS A 91 -36.08 -42.65 13.69
C LYS A 91 -35.01 -43.14 14.71
N ASP A 92 -34.63 -42.50 15.83
CA ASP A 92 -35.26 -41.55 16.76
C ASP A 92 -34.22 -40.86 17.70
N SER A 93 -34.68 -39.83 18.43
CA SER A 93 -34.29 -39.41 19.80
C SER A 93 -33.06 -38.49 20.03
N GLY A 94 -33.37 -37.19 20.14
CA GLY A 94 -33.27 -36.42 21.39
C GLY A 94 -31.91 -36.18 22.06
N VAL A 95 -31.32 -35.00 21.85
CA VAL A 95 -30.66 -34.20 22.90
C VAL A 95 -30.94 -32.73 22.63
N SER A 96 -31.33 -32.02 23.69
CA SER A 96 -31.64 -30.59 23.69
C SER A 96 -30.41 -29.74 23.38
N GLY A 97 -30.52 -28.87 22.39
CA GLY A 97 -29.59 -27.78 22.17
C GLY A 97 -30.41 -26.51 22.01
N VAL A 98 -30.39 -25.66 23.04
CA VAL A 98 -30.97 -24.33 23.00
C VAL A 98 -30.28 -23.56 21.86
N CYS A 99 -30.97 -23.36 20.75
CA CYS A 99 -30.58 -22.38 19.74
C CYS A 99 -30.80 -21.01 20.38
N VAL A 100 -29.73 -20.41 20.90
CA VAL A 100 -29.73 -18.97 21.11
C VAL A 100 -29.65 -18.36 19.72
N GLU A 101 -30.78 -17.88 19.22
CA GLU A 101 -30.78 -16.91 18.13
C GLU A 101 -30.01 -15.69 18.61
N VAL A 102 -28.73 -15.60 18.23
CA VAL A 102 -28.04 -14.30 18.19
C VAL A 102 -28.67 -13.55 17.03
N GLY A 103 -29.70 -12.77 17.37
CA GLY A 103 -30.27 -11.77 16.48
C GLY A 103 -29.17 -10.84 16.00
N ALA A 104 -28.73 -11.03 14.76
CA ALA A 104 -27.90 -10.08 14.06
C ALA A 104 -28.77 -8.85 13.74
N VAL A 105 -28.89 -7.94 14.72
CA VAL A 105 -29.26 -6.56 14.43
C VAL A 105 -28.01 -5.91 13.87
N THR A 106 -27.79 -6.08 12.57
CA THR A 106 -26.85 -5.26 11.81
C THR A 106 -27.68 -4.21 11.08
N THR A 107 -28.14 -3.20 11.80
CA THR A 107 -28.32 -1.89 11.15
C THR A 107 -26.92 -1.33 10.96
N LEU A 108 -26.16 -1.92 10.03
CA LEU A 108 -24.96 -1.30 9.51
C LEU A 108 -25.48 -0.12 8.71
N GLU A 109 -25.19 1.09 9.21
CA GLU A 109 -25.34 2.26 8.37
C GLU A 109 -24.56 2.00 7.09
N PRO A 110 -25.17 2.25 5.91
CA PRO A 110 -24.50 2.00 4.66
C PRO A 110 -23.18 2.77 4.67
N LEU A 111 -22.08 2.04 4.43
CA LEU A 111 -20.76 2.64 4.39
C LEU A 111 -20.75 3.82 3.39
N PRO A 112 -19.95 4.86 3.64
CA PRO A 112 -19.77 5.96 2.70
C PRO A 112 -19.47 5.43 1.29
N GLU A 113 -19.91 6.16 0.25
CA GLU A 113 -19.77 5.71 -1.15
C GLU A 113 -18.34 5.34 -1.53
N TYR A 114 -17.34 6.02 -0.96
CA TYR A 114 -15.95 5.64 -1.14
C TYR A 114 -15.70 4.24 -0.53
N ARG A 115 -15.88 4.02 0.80
CA ARG A 115 -15.68 2.74 1.51
C ARG A 115 -16.50 1.55 1.00
N SER A 116 -17.43 1.78 0.07
CA SER A 116 -18.18 0.71 -0.58
C SER A 116 -17.30 -0.23 -1.42
N ALA A 117 -16.07 0.21 -1.77
CA ALA A 117 -15.09 -0.54 -2.53
C ALA A 117 -14.01 -1.22 -1.66
N ALA A 118 -14.30 -1.44 -0.37
CA ALA A 118 -13.40 -2.14 0.55
C ALA A 118 -12.91 -3.48 -0.01
N VAL A 119 -11.62 -3.75 0.13
CA VAL A 119 -11.03 -5.02 -0.33
C VAL A 119 -11.34 -6.12 0.68
N GLY A 120 -12.33 -6.96 0.38
CA GLY A 120 -12.73 -8.06 1.27
C GLY A 120 -13.19 -7.57 2.65
N ASP A 121 -12.64 -8.15 3.73
CA ASP A 121 -12.92 -7.74 5.12
C ASP A 121 -11.95 -6.65 5.61
N TYR A 122 -11.07 -6.14 4.74
CA TYR A 122 -10.11 -5.10 5.11
C TYR A 122 -10.74 -3.71 5.12
N LYS A 123 -10.20 -2.81 5.96
CA LYS A 123 -10.67 -1.43 6.09
C LYS A 123 -9.85 -0.48 5.21
N PHE A 124 -9.66 -0.87 3.96
CA PHE A 124 -9.00 -0.04 2.96
C PHE A 124 -9.54 -0.32 1.56
N GLU A 125 -9.28 0.63 0.67
CA GLU A 125 -9.59 0.58 -0.74
C GLU A 125 -8.53 1.31 -1.56
N TYR A 126 -8.63 1.14 -2.88
CA TYR A 126 -7.75 1.79 -3.84
C TYR A 126 -8.58 2.74 -4.70
N LEU A 127 -8.13 3.99 -4.79
CA LEU A 127 -8.76 5.00 -5.62
C LEU A 127 -7.86 5.30 -6.82
N ASP A 128 -8.47 5.38 -8.01
CA ASP A 128 -7.76 5.73 -9.23
C ASP A 128 -7.30 7.20 -9.16
N HIS A 129 -5.98 7.39 -9.22
CA HIS A 129 -5.36 8.70 -9.38
C HIS A 129 -4.69 8.77 -10.75
N THR A 130 -4.63 9.95 -11.37
CA THR A 130 -4.33 10.12 -12.81
C THR A 130 -2.97 9.58 -13.28
N ALA A 131 -2.05 9.23 -12.38
CA ALA A 131 -0.73 8.70 -12.71
C ALA A 131 -0.26 7.54 -11.81
N ASP A 132 -0.87 7.35 -10.65
CA ASP A 132 -0.39 6.52 -9.53
C ASP A 132 -1.60 5.83 -8.87
N VAL A 133 -1.40 5.16 -7.73
CA VAL A 133 -2.51 4.67 -6.91
C VAL A 133 -2.64 5.48 -5.62
N GLN A 134 -3.88 5.80 -5.24
CA GLN A 134 -4.18 6.37 -3.94
C GLN A 134 -4.70 5.27 -3.01
N LEU A 135 -3.95 5.03 -1.94
CA LEU A 135 -4.35 4.21 -0.81
C LEU A 135 -5.31 5.01 0.05
N HIS A 136 -6.45 4.41 0.35
CA HIS A 136 -7.38 4.94 1.33
C HIS A 136 -7.63 3.88 2.40
N ALA A 137 -7.33 4.20 3.66
CA ALA A 137 -7.56 3.31 4.78
C ALA A 137 -8.30 4.03 5.91
N TRP A 138 -9.06 3.28 6.69
CA TRP A 138 -9.83 3.80 7.82
C TRP A 138 -9.81 2.87 9.02
N GLY A 139 -10.21 3.39 10.17
CA GLY A 139 -10.27 2.67 11.43
C GLY A 139 -11.13 3.38 12.47
N SER A 140 -11.37 2.73 13.60
CA SER A 140 -12.07 3.35 14.75
C SER A 140 -11.21 4.41 15.45
N ASP A 141 -9.90 4.34 15.25
CA ASP A 141 -8.92 5.31 15.73
C ASP A 141 -7.79 5.47 14.71
N LEU A 142 -6.96 6.50 14.92
CA LEU A 142 -5.86 6.82 14.02
C LEU A 142 -4.81 5.70 13.93
N GLY A 143 -4.61 4.94 15.00
CA GLY A 143 -3.70 3.80 14.99
C GLY A 143 -4.19 2.71 14.05
N GLU A 144 -5.46 2.32 14.15
CA GLU A 144 -6.05 1.35 13.24
C GLU A 144 -6.01 1.84 11.79
N ALA A 145 -6.28 3.12 11.53
CA ALA A 145 -6.18 3.66 10.17
C ALA A 145 -4.75 3.54 9.59
N PHE A 146 -3.71 3.78 10.41
CA PHE A 146 -2.31 3.61 10.00
C PHE A 146 -1.96 2.14 9.76
N GLU A 147 -2.39 1.23 10.64
CA GLU A 147 -2.23 -0.22 10.46
C GLU A 147 -2.84 -0.69 9.15
N GLN A 148 -4.08 -0.27 8.86
CA GLN A 148 -4.80 -0.61 7.65
C GLN A 148 -4.15 -0.01 6.41
N CYS A 149 -3.58 1.19 6.49
CA CYS A 149 -2.82 1.78 5.39
C CYS A 149 -1.56 0.99 5.07
N GLY A 150 -0.84 0.50 6.09
CA GLY A 150 0.30 -0.40 5.91
C GLY A 150 -0.11 -1.73 5.24
N LEU A 151 -1.24 -2.29 5.65
CA LEU A 151 -1.81 -3.48 5.00
C LEU A 151 -2.26 -3.22 3.56
N ALA A 152 -2.86 -2.06 3.29
CA ALA A 152 -3.27 -1.66 1.94
C ALA A 152 -2.07 -1.65 0.98
N MET A 153 -0.94 -1.12 1.45
CA MET A 153 0.33 -1.08 0.72
C MET A 153 0.84 -2.50 0.44
N PHE A 154 0.94 -3.36 1.46
CA PHE A 154 1.41 -4.74 1.27
C PHE A 154 0.48 -5.55 0.35
N ASN A 155 -0.83 -5.39 0.50
CA ASN A 155 -1.81 -6.07 -0.34
C ASN A 155 -1.72 -5.64 -1.81
N TYR A 156 -1.32 -4.39 -2.08
CA TYR A 156 -1.10 -3.91 -3.45
C TYR A 156 0.14 -4.54 -4.10
N MET A 157 1.18 -4.79 -3.30
CA MET A 157 2.39 -5.49 -3.73
C MET A 157 2.17 -6.99 -3.93
N SER A 158 1.39 -7.61 -3.05
CA SER A 158 1.06 -9.03 -3.11
C SER A 158 -0.20 -9.31 -2.29
N PRO A 159 -1.22 -9.99 -2.86
CA PRO A 159 -2.44 -10.35 -2.14
C PRO A 159 -2.17 -11.05 -0.82
N LEU A 160 -2.75 -10.54 0.27
CA LEU A 160 -2.45 -11.02 1.64
C LEU A 160 -3.09 -12.36 2.01
N GLU A 161 -4.02 -12.88 1.18
CA GLU A 161 -4.82 -14.09 1.47
C GLU A 161 -3.96 -15.32 1.82
N HIS A 162 -2.77 -15.43 1.23
CA HIS A 162 -1.89 -16.59 1.38
C HIS A 162 -0.73 -16.36 2.37
N VAL A 163 -0.64 -15.16 2.96
CA VAL A 163 0.45 -14.79 3.87
C VAL A 163 0.24 -15.42 5.24
N ARG A 164 1.23 -16.19 5.70
CA ARG A 164 1.18 -16.86 7.01
C ARG A 164 1.91 -16.00 8.05
N LEU A 165 1.27 -15.83 9.21
CA LEU A 165 1.82 -15.06 10.33
C LEU A 165 2.84 -15.90 11.13
N ARG A 166 4.05 -16.10 10.59
CA ARG A 166 5.08 -16.98 11.18
C ARG A 166 6.20 -16.24 11.88
N GLU A 167 6.54 -15.08 11.35
CA GLU A 167 7.59 -14.21 11.85
C GLU A 167 6.98 -12.88 12.30
N THR A 168 7.68 -12.20 13.20
CA THR A 168 7.31 -10.86 13.67
C THR A 168 8.50 -9.93 13.46
N ARG A 169 8.22 -8.74 12.95
CA ARG A 169 9.18 -7.64 12.78
C ARG A 169 8.67 -6.43 13.52
N ALA A 170 9.56 -5.78 14.25
CA ALA A 170 9.26 -4.54 14.96
C ALA A 170 9.67 -3.36 14.07
N TYR A 171 8.79 -2.36 14.00
CA TYR A 171 9.01 -1.12 13.27
C TYR A 171 8.99 0.04 14.26
N ARG A 172 9.81 1.05 13.98
CA ARG A 172 9.82 2.28 14.74
C ARG A 172 10.03 3.45 13.80
N ALA A 173 9.11 4.40 13.83
CA ALA A 173 9.15 5.59 13.01
C ALA A 173 8.96 6.85 13.87
N GLU A 174 9.60 7.94 13.44
CA GLU A 174 9.49 9.26 14.07
C GLU A 174 9.17 10.30 13.00
N GLY A 175 8.32 11.27 13.36
CA GLY A 175 7.94 12.39 12.50
C GLY A 175 8.06 13.72 13.23
N HIS A 176 7.72 14.81 12.52
CA HIS A 176 7.61 16.15 13.10
C HIS A 176 6.15 16.64 13.18
N ASP A 177 5.24 15.92 12.52
CA ASP A 177 3.79 16.08 12.52
C ASP A 177 3.13 14.74 12.14
N LEU A 178 1.79 14.68 12.11
CA LEU A 178 1.08 13.44 11.76
C LEU A 178 1.33 12.96 10.31
N PRO A 179 1.31 13.83 9.27
CA PRO A 179 1.63 13.42 7.90
C PRO A 179 3.06 12.86 7.76
N SER A 180 4.06 13.51 8.35
CA SER A 180 5.44 13.02 8.30
C SER A 180 5.64 11.73 9.08
N LEU A 181 4.89 11.53 10.18
CA LEU A 181 4.89 10.28 10.92
C LEU A 181 4.27 9.13 10.11
N LEU A 182 3.15 9.39 9.40
CA LEU A 182 2.55 8.40 8.48
C LEU A 182 3.52 8.05 7.34
N PHE A 183 4.13 9.08 6.73
CA PHE A 183 5.14 8.89 5.70
C PHE A 183 6.29 8.00 6.19
N ALA A 184 6.93 8.39 7.31
CA ALA A 184 8.06 7.65 7.86
C ALA A 184 7.68 6.21 8.24
N PHE A 185 6.48 6.02 8.77
CA PHE A 185 5.98 4.68 9.10
C PHE A 185 5.82 3.80 7.86
N LEU A 186 5.18 4.29 6.80
CA LEU A 186 5.00 3.54 5.55
C LEU A 186 6.33 3.31 4.83
N ASP A 187 7.24 4.28 4.87
CA ASP A 187 8.58 4.18 4.27
C ASP A 187 9.43 3.10 4.97
N GLU A 188 9.37 3.00 6.31
CA GLU A 188 10.02 1.92 7.06
C GLU A 188 9.45 0.52 6.69
N LEU A 189 8.12 0.41 6.54
CA LEU A 189 7.48 -0.83 6.08
C LEU A 189 7.95 -1.21 4.67
N LEU A 190 7.99 -0.23 3.76
CA LEU A 190 8.44 -0.40 2.38
C LEU A 190 9.93 -0.78 2.33
N PHE A 191 10.76 -0.16 3.16
CA PHE A 191 12.18 -0.45 3.27
C PHE A 191 12.44 -1.90 3.69
N GLU A 192 11.73 -2.40 4.70
CA GLU A 192 11.87 -3.80 5.17
C GLU A 192 11.43 -4.79 4.07
N PHE A 193 10.38 -4.48 3.32
CA PHE A 193 9.99 -5.30 2.18
C PHE A 193 11.08 -5.29 1.09
N ASN A 194 11.64 -4.14 0.74
CA ASN A 194 12.65 -4.05 -0.31
C ASN A 194 14.00 -4.70 0.07
N THR A 195 14.34 -4.71 1.36
CA THR A 195 15.62 -5.25 1.85
C THR A 195 15.55 -6.72 2.22
N GLU A 196 14.56 -7.12 3.03
CA GLU A 196 14.44 -8.48 3.57
C GLU A 196 13.37 -9.31 2.86
N LEU A 197 12.57 -8.68 1.98
CA LEU A 197 11.39 -9.28 1.35
C LEU A 197 10.35 -9.71 2.39
N PHE A 198 10.25 -9.02 3.53
CA PHE A 198 9.25 -9.36 4.54
C PHE A 198 7.88 -8.79 4.18
N LEU A 199 6.87 -9.65 4.10
CA LEU A 199 5.48 -9.28 3.79
C LEU A 199 4.61 -9.48 5.03
N ALA A 200 4.06 -8.40 5.57
CA ALA A 200 3.19 -8.46 6.75
C ALA A 200 1.73 -8.73 6.34
N GLY A 201 1.16 -9.83 6.84
CA GLY A 201 -0.28 -10.13 6.71
C GLY A 201 -1.11 -9.50 7.83
N ARG A 202 -0.45 -8.96 8.87
CA ARG A 202 -1.05 -8.17 9.93
C ARG A 202 -0.04 -7.13 10.39
N VAL A 203 -0.48 -5.90 10.59
CA VAL A 203 0.31 -4.83 11.21
C VAL A 203 -0.42 -4.39 12.47
N ARG A 204 0.31 -4.17 13.56
CA ARG A 204 -0.25 -3.72 14.83
C ARG A 204 0.63 -2.64 15.45
N ILE A 205 0.08 -1.47 15.70
CA ILE A 205 0.73 -0.39 16.42
C ILE A 205 0.66 -0.71 17.92
N THR A 206 1.83 -0.83 18.56
CA THR A 206 1.96 -1.10 19.98
C THR A 206 2.03 0.19 20.80
N LYS A 207 2.53 1.27 20.19
CA LYS A 207 2.62 2.60 20.79
C LYS A 207 2.41 3.68 19.73
N PHE A 208 1.54 4.63 20.05
CA PHE A 208 1.30 5.82 19.24
C PHE A 208 1.45 7.05 20.14
N ASP A 209 2.59 7.75 20.02
CA ASP A 209 2.84 8.99 20.74
C ASP A 209 2.53 10.19 19.83
N ARG A 210 1.47 10.92 20.14
CA ARG A 210 0.99 12.07 19.35
C ARG A 210 1.74 13.36 19.66
N GLU A 211 2.39 13.45 20.82
CA GLU A 211 3.10 14.66 21.24
C GLU A 211 4.54 14.64 20.74
N ALA A 212 5.19 13.48 20.86
CA ALA A 212 6.54 13.26 20.34
C ALA A 212 6.56 12.83 18.87
N PHE A 213 5.39 12.53 18.27
CA PHE A 213 5.25 11.99 16.92
C PHE A 213 6.11 10.73 16.71
N VAL A 214 5.89 9.71 17.54
CA VAL A 214 6.61 8.43 17.48
C VAL A 214 5.64 7.27 17.42
N ILE A 215 5.88 6.34 16.50
CA ILE A 215 5.13 5.08 16.39
C ILE A 215 6.09 3.91 16.62
N GLU A 216 5.63 2.95 17.40
CA GLU A 216 6.20 1.60 17.48
C GLU A 216 5.12 0.61 17.05
N ALA A 217 5.49 -0.32 16.16
CA ALA A 217 4.56 -1.29 15.59
C ALA A 217 5.20 -2.67 15.41
N GLU A 218 4.36 -3.68 15.24
CA GLU A 218 4.73 -5.05 14.95
C GLU A 218 4.01 -5.52 13.68
N GLY A 219 4.78 -5.97 12.69
CA GLY A 219 4.25 -6.69 11.54
C GLY A 219 4.40 -8.18 11.75
N HIS A 220 3.31 -8.93 11.59
CA HIS A 220 3.31 -10.39 11.59
C HIS A 220 3.11 -10.89 10.17
N GLY A 221 3.96 -11.81 9.74
CA GLY A 221 3.96 -12.26 8.36
C GLY A 221 5.04 -13.28 8.07
N GLU A 222 5.50 -13.29 6.84
CA GLU A 222 6.59 -14.16 6.42
C GLU A 222 7.40 -13.50 5.30
N ARG A 223 8.56 -14.07 5.02
CA ARG A 223 9.34 -13.67 3.85
C ARG A 223 8.59 -14.03 2.56
N PHE A 224 8.58 -13.10 1.62
CA PHE A 224 7.96 -13.25 0.33
C PHE A 224 8.60 -14.39 -0.48
N ASP A 225 7.78 -15.34 -0.89
CA ASP A 225 8.17 -16.48 -1.70
C ASP A 225 7.39 -16.46 -3.03
N ARG A 226 8.10 -16.32 -4.15
CA ARG A 226 7.52 -16.30 -5.51
C ARG A 226 6.77 -17.58 -5.90
N SER A 227 6.98 -18.69 -5.17
CA SER A 227 6.27 -19.95 -5.42
C SER A 227 4.92 -20.02 -4.70
N LEU A 228 4.72 -19.22 -3.65
CA LEU A 228 3.51 -19.21 -2.83
C LEU A 228 2.70 -17.93 -3.02
N HIS A 229 3.35 -16.79 -3.18
CA HIS A 229 2.72 -15.49 -3.26
C HIS A 229 2.65 -14.99 -4.69
N GLU A 230 1.51 -14.40 -5.03
CA GLU A 230 1.32 -13.72 -6.30
C GLU A 230 2.12 -12.42 -6.33
N VAL A 231 2.74 -12.14 -7.48
CA VAL A 231 3.47 -10.88 -7.70
C VAL A 231 2.44 -9.85 -8.16
N GLY A 232 2.15 -8.88 -7.29
CA GLY A 232 1.35 -7.70 -7.61
C GLY A 232 2.21 -6.60 -8.21
N THR A 233 1.92 -5.35 -7.85
CA THR A 233 2.62 -4.18 -8.38
C THR A 233 3.67 -3.68 -7.38
N GLU A 234 4.90 -3.49 -7.83
CA GLU A 234 5.95 -2.90 -7.01
C GLU A 234 5.61 -1.44 -6.69
N ILE A 235 5.79 -1.04 -5.43
CA ILE A 235 5.69 0.35 -5.00
C ILE A 235 7.11 0.89 -4.88
N LYS A 236 7.42 1.97 -5.59
CA LYS A 236 8.74 2.61 -5.61
C LYS A 236 8.95 3.54 -4.42
N ALA A 237 7.93 4.33 -4.08
CA ALA A 237 8.03 5.35 -3.04
C ALA A 237 6.67 5.77 -2.49
N ILE A 238 6.68 6.21 -1.23
CA ILE A 238 5.56 6.93 -0.61
C ILE A 238 5.66 8.41 -0.99
N THR A 239 4.54 9.11 -1.15
CA THR A 239 4.55 10.54 -1.50
C THR A 239 3.72 11.38 -0.52
N TYR A 240 4.10 12.65 -0.36
CA TYR A 240 3.30 13.64 0.36
C TYR A 240 2.15 14.22 -0.50
N SER A 241 2.09 13.87 -1.78
CA SER A 241 1.10 14.41 -2.72
C SER A 241 -0.30 14.01 -2.30
N ALA A 242 -1.15 15.01 -2.04
CA ALA A 242 -2.53 14.82 -1.58
C ALA A 242 -2.65 13.91 -0.33
N MET A 243 -1.60 13.85 0.50
CA MET A 243 -1.68 13.14 1.78
C MET A 243 -2.68 13.86 2.69
N SER A 244 -3.63 13.09 3.23
CA SER A 244 -4.67 13.64 4.10
C SER A 244 -4.92 12.70 5.26
N ILE A 245 -5.07 13.26 6.45
CA ILE A 245 -5.41 12.55 7.68
C ILE A 245 -6.63 13.26 8.25
N SER A 246 -7.71 12.51 8.46
CA SER A 246 -8.95 13.00 9.06
C SER A 246 -9.27 12.14 10.26
N GLU A 247 -9.51 12.74 11.41
CA GLU A 247 -9.87 12.05 12.64
C GLU A 247 -11.14 12.66 13.21
N GLN A 248 -12.15 11.82 13.38
CA GLN A 248 -13.40 12.10 14.06
C GLN A 248 -13.62 11.06 15.17
N GLU A 249 -14.57 11.32 16.05
CA GLU A 249 -14.84 10.42 17.17
C GLU A 249 -15.34 9.06 16.68
N GLY A 250 -14.53 8.02 16.90
CA GLY A 250 -14.81 6.65 16.47
C GLY A 250 -14.58 6.40 14.97
N ASP A 251 -13.99 7.35 14.24
CA ASP A 251 -13.76 7.23 12.80
C ASP A 251 -12.52 8.02 12.37
N ALA A 252 -11.47 7.33 11.93
CA ALA A 252 -10.25 7.91 11.43
C ALA A 252 -9.93 7.40 10.04
N GLU A 253 -9.41 8.28 9.19
CA GLU A 253 -9.12 8.01 7.78
C GLU A 253 -7.79 8.60 7.36
N VAL A 254 -7.12 7.88 6.45
CA VAL A 254 -5.87 8.32 5.84
C VAL A 254 -5.90 8.08 4.34
N PHE A 255 -5.43 9.09 3.60
CA PHE A 255 -5.27 9.06 2.15
C PHE A 255 -3.79 9.26 1.83
N VAL A 256 -3.20 8.35 1.06
CA VAL A 256 -1.78 8.39 0.69
C VAL A 256 -1.63 8.00 -0.78
N ILE A 257 -0.90 8.79 -1.55
CA ILE A 257 -0.52 8.44 -2.92
C ILE A 257 0.85 7.77 -2.90
N VAL A 258 0.99 6.66 -3.63
CA VAL A 258 2.24 5.92 -3.77
C VAL A 258 2.64 5.81 -5.24
N ASP A 259 3.94 5.95 -5.52
CA ASP A 259 4.53 5.79 -6.86
C ASP A 259 4.76 4.29 -7.13
N ILE A 260 4.30 3.81 -8.29
CA ILE A 260 4.34 2.39 -8.70
C ILE A 260 5.16 2.19 -9.97
#